data_AF-A0A9D5W222-F1
#
_entry.id   AF-A0A9D5W222-F1
#
_cell.length_a   1.000
_cell.length_b   1.000
_cell.length_c   1.000
_cell.angle_alpha   90.00
_cell.angle_beta   90.00
_cell.angle_gamma   90.00
#
_symmetry.space_group_name_H-M   'P 1'
#
loop_
_entity.id
_entity.type
_entity.pdbx_description
1 polymer ?
#
loop_
_entity_poly.entity_id
_entity_poly.type
_entity_poly.pdbx_seq_one_letter_code
_entity_poly.pdbx_strand_id
1 'polypeptide(L)'
;MIDAVLPVTGRYSARQFYREARRLEFAARLRLESLETVLASDPEAAWLLVTSVALQAADLALFLERRPLPDDLETARENLQRRNTSKLGEAALRLVSLAGRKGEADPAASAGEAVLAARLFLKQARRAIPALLREKPFRTIDRWLVPLEDNTALAAFILALAAGVAVSFWPVIFPQTNFEKRLDDFRGIKRLLERYRHDNGGYPVTNEFIGLYANGHTASPAWIPGLVPSYTRALPRDPRQDDDPAHQYLYNSDGKDYKLIAHNVEDCEAVKKTRPQLIDPVRDCRAYGIWSSGARGW
;
A
#
# COMPACT_ATOMS: atom_id res chain seq x y z
N MET A 1 3.53 13.48 16.73
CA MET A 1 3.99 12.24 17.40
C MET A 1 3.02 11.15 16.97
N ILE A 2 3.29 10.48 15.84
CA ILE A 2 2.42 9.41 15.30
C ILE A 2 3.30 8.17 15.17
N ASP A 3 3.14 7.27 16.13
CA ASP A 3 3.68 5.92 16.08
C ASP A 3 2.76 5.05 15.20
N ALA A 4 3.20 4.76 13.98
CA ALA A 4 2.67 3.63 13.22
C ALA A 4 3.29 2.35 13.79
N VAL A 5 2.63 1.76 14.79
CA VAL A 5 2.98 0.45 15.34
C VAL A 5 2.61 -0.62 14.32
N LEU A 6 3.56 -1.05 13.50
CA LEU A 6 3.58 -2.43 13.00
C LEU A 6 3.73 -3.36 14.21
N PRO A 7 3.13 -4.55 14.24
CA PRO A 7 3.42 -5.51 15.31
C PRO A 7 4.90 -5.89 15.23
N VAL A 8 5.72 -5.33 16.12
CA VAL A 8 7.18 -5.55 16.22
C VAL A 8 7.50 -6.92 16.86
N THR A 9 6.51 -7.66 17.36
CA THR A 9 6.76 -8.81 18.25
C THR A 9 6.46 -10.20 17.67
N GLY A 10 6.06 -10.31 16.39
CA GLY A 10 5.87 -11.62 15.76
C GLY A 10 7.19 -12.27 15.37
N ARG A 11 7.63 -13.32 16.09
CA ARG A 11 8.76 -14.16 15.67
C ARG A 11 8.42 -14.83 14.33
N TYR A 12 9.20 -14.53 13.28
CA TYR A 12 9.08 -15.22 12.00
C TYR A 12 9.60 -16.64 12.17
N SER A 13 8.87 -17.64 11.67
CA SER A 13 9.50 -18.96 11.47
C SER A 13 10.61 -18.84 10.41
N ALA A 14 11.65 -19.67 10.53
CA ALA A 14 12.74 -19.78 9.56
C ALA A 14 12.22 -19.90 8.10
N ARG A 15 11.11 -20.62 7.91
CA ARG A 15 10.44 -20.79 6.61
C ARG A 15 9.81 -19.49 6.08
N GLN A 16 9.18 -18.70 6.96
CA GLN A 16 8.60 -17.41 6.58
C GLN A 16 9.69 -16.38 6.26
N PHE A 17 10.77 -16.36 7.05
CA PHE A 17 11.93 -15.50 6.80
C PHE A 17 12.58 -15.80 5.43
N TYR A 18 12.80 -17.08 5.13
CA TYR A 18 13.38 -17.52 3.84
C TYR A 18 12.52 -17.14 2.63
N ARG A 19 11.20 -17.38 2.73
CA ARG A 19 10.26 -17.02 1.66
C ARG A 19 10.31 -15.52 1.38
N GLU A 20 10.38 -14.70 2.42
CA GLU A 20 10.40 -13.25 2.27
C GLU A 20 11.73 -12.74 1.69
N ALA A 21 12.87 -13.27 2.15
CA ALA A 21 14.18 -12.88 1.62
C ALA A 21 14.34 -13.22 0.12
N ARG A 22 13.91 -14.43 -0.31
CA ARG A 22 13.95 -14.84 -1.72
C ARG A 22 12.97 -14.06 -2.59
N ARG A 23 11.81 -13.72 -2.05
CA ARG A 23 10.81 -12.88 -2.72
C ARG A 23 11.38 -11.49 -3.03
N LEU A 24 12.05 -10.88 -2.06
CA LEU A 24 12.67 -9.56 -2.22
C LEU A 24 13.86 -9.59 -3.20
N GLU A 25 14.74 -10.60 -3.12
CA GLU A 25 15.85 -10.80 -4.09
C GLU A 25 15.33 -10.90 -5.54
N PHE A 26 14.29 -11.70 -5.75
CA PHE A 26 13.73 -11.93 -7.08
C PHE A 26 13.00 -10.70 -7.65
N ALA A 27 12.23 -9.99 -6.81
CA ALA A 27 11.54 -8.76 -7.22
C ALA A 27 12.54 -7.67 -7.67
N ALA A 28 13.63 -7.50 -6.92
CA ALA A 28 14.67 -6.55 -7.28
C ALA A 28 15.38 -6.94 -8.60
N ARG A 29 15.54 -8.24 -8.88
CA ARG A 29 16.11 -8.72 -10.16
C ARG A 29 15.21 -8.42 -11.37
N LEU A 30 13.91 -8.72 -11.29
CA LEU A 30 12.98 -8.46 -12.40
C LEU A 30 12.92 -6.97 -12.77
N ARG A 31 12.97 -6.10 -11.75
CA ARG A 31 13.02 -4.65 -11.97
C ARG A 31 14.34 -4.20 -12.57
N LEU A 32 15.46 -4.83 -12.21
CA LEU A 32 16.76 -4.58 -12.83
C LEU A 32 16.79 -4.98 -14.32
N GLU A 33 16.20 -6.12 -14.68
CA GLU A 33 16.09 -6.55 -16.09
C GLU A 33 15.20 -5.57 -16.90
N SER A 34 14.14 -5.05 -16.28
CA SER A 34 13.29 -4.01 -16.89
C SER A 34 14.01 -2.66 -17.01
N LEU A 35 14.84 -2.31 -16.02
CA LEU A 35 15.63 -1.09 -15.98
C LEU A 35 16.59 -0.98 -17.17
N GLU A 36 17.21 -2.09 -17.57
CA GLU A 36 18.14 -2.11 -18.71
C GLU A 36 17.43 -1.83 -20.04
N THR A 37 16.20 -2.31 -20.17
CA THR A 37 15.36 -2.05 -21.34
C THR A 37 14.93 -0.58 -21.38
N VAL A 38 14.51 -0.04 -20.23
CA VAL A 38 14.01 1.33 -20.11
C VAL A 38 15.13 2.37 -20.19
N LEU A 39 16.32 2.09 -19.63
CA LEU A 39 17.48 2.99 -19.69
C LEU A 39 17.90 3.28 -21.13
N ALA A 40 17.76 2.31 -22.03
CA ALA A 40 18.08 2.48 -23.44
C ALA A 40 17.06 3.36 -24.20
N SER A 41 15.82 3.45 -23.72
CA SER A 41 14.72 4.13 -24.42
C SER A 41 14.28 5.45 -23.77
N ASP A 42 14.35 5.55 -22.44
CA ASP A 42 13.85 6.68 -21.64
C ASP A 42 14.64 6.81 -20.32
N PRO A 43 15.66 7.68 -20.29
CA PRO A 43 16.49 7.91 -19.11
C PRO A 43 15.72 8.46 -17.89
N GLU A 44 14.63 9.21 -18.07
CA GLU A 44 13.84 9.74 -16.95
C GLU A 44 12.98 8.64 -16.31
N ALA A 45 12.35 7.79 -17.12
CA ALA A 45 11.64 6.62 -16.62
C ALA A 45 12.61 5.62 -15.93
N ALA A 46 13.85 5.53 -16.41
CA ALA A 46 14.88 4.72 -15.79
C ALA A 46 15.19 5.18 -14.34
N TRP A 47 15.16 6.49 -14.06
CA TRP A 47 15.38 7.00 -12.70
C TRP A 47 14.31 6.58 -11.69
N LEU A 48 13.05 6.50 -12.10
CA LEU A 48 11.97 5.99 -11.25
C LEU A 48 12.18 4.51 -10.92
N LEU A 49 12.65 3.73 -11.89
CA LEU A 49 12.98 2.32 -11.71
C LEU A 49 14.25 2.14 -10.85
N VAL A 50 15.30 2.95 -11.03
CA VAL A 50 16.51 2.95 -10.17
C VAL A 50 16.11 3.17 -8.72
N THR A 51 15.30 4.21 -8.46
CA THR A 51 14.85 4.57 -7.11
C THR A 51 14.04 3.44 -6.49
N SER A 52 13.18 2.82 -7.28
CA SER A 52 12.38 1.66 -6.89
C SER A 52 13.22 0.44 -6.53
N VAL A 53 14.27 0.13 -7.31
CA VAL A 53 15.22 -0.95 -7.02
C VAL A 53 16.06 -0.64 -5.77
N ALA A 54 16.50 0.60 -5.61
CA ALA A 54 17.27 1.04 -4.44
C ALA A 54 16.47 0.94 -3.13
N LEU A 55 15.19 1.31 -3.15
CA LEU A 55 14.28 1.16 -2.00
C LEU A 55 14.07 -0.31 -1.63
N GLN A 56 13.85 -1.19 -2.61
CA GLN A 56 13.73 -2.63 -2.35
C GLN A 56 15.02 -3.27 -1.83
N ALA A 57 16.17 -2.81 -2.32
CA ALA A 57 17.47 -3.24 -1.83
C ALA A 57 17.69 -2.81 -0.36
N ALA A 58 17.30 -1.57 -0.03
CA ALA A 58 17.34 -1.06 1.34
C ALA A 58 16.38 -1.83 2.26
N ASP A 59 15.15 -2.13 1.81
CA ASP A 59 14.19 -2.93 2.56
C ASP A 59 14.71 -4.36 2.82
N LEU A 60 15.34 -4.99 1.82
CA LEU A 60 15.97 -6.29 2.00
C LEU A 60 17.12 -6.21 3.02
N ALA A 61 17.98 -5.19 2.94
CA ALA A 61 19.07 -5.00 3.89
C ALA A 61 18.53 -4.80 5.32
N LEU A 62 17.53 -3.92 5.50
CA LEU A 62 16.89 -3.66 6.79
C LEU A 62 16.14 -4.89 7.32
N PHE A 63 15.50 -5.67 6.46
CA PHE A 63 14.84 -6.93 6.82
C PHE A 63 15.86 -7.94 7.35
N LEU A 64 17.03 -8.04 6.72
CA LEU A 64 18.13 -8.90 7.15
C LEU A 64 18.82 -8.38 8.43
N GLU A 65 18.83 -7.07 8.67
CA GLU A 65 19.52 -6.46 9.81
C GLU A 65 18.68 -6.29 11.08
N ARG A 66 17.40 -5.91 10.96
CA ARG A 66 16.61 -5.37 12.09
C ARG A 66 15.54 -6.29 12.65
N ARG A 67 15.23 -7.43 12.01
CA ARG A 67 14.19 -8.35 12.51
C ARG A 67 14.79 -9.36 13.48
N PRO A 68 14.14 -9.63 14.63
CA PRO A 68 14.59 -10.68 15.54
C PRO A 68 14.50 -12.02 14.81
N LEU A 69 15.66 -12.63 14.62
CA LEU A 69 15.75 -13.98 14.12
C LEU A 69 15.29 -14.95 15.22
N PRO A 70 14.73 -16.11 14.85
CA PRO A 70 14.62 -17.24 15.77
C PRO A 70 15.90 -17.45 16.60
N ASP A 71 15.77 -17.84 17.88
CA ASP A 71 16.90 -17.92 18.83
C ASP A 71 18.03 -18.85 18.33
N ASP A 72 17.74 -19.80 17.44
CA ASP A 72 18.66 -20.73 16.78
C ASP A 72 19.42 -20.13 15.57
N LEU A 73 19.13 -18.88 15.22
CA LEU A 73 19.70 -18.14 14.08
C LEU A 73 20.54 -16.93 14.46
N GLU A 74 20.59 -16.55 15.74
CA GLU A 74 21.44 -15.46 16.24
C GLU A 74 22.93 -15.76 16.05
N THR A 75 23.38 -17.00 16.22
CA THR A 75 24.78 -17.38 15.93
C THR A 75 25.13 -17.23 14.44
N ALA A 76 24.18 -17.53 13.54
CA ALA A 76 24.34 -17.31 12.11
C ALA A 76 24.37 -15.80 11.78
N ARG A 77 23.58 -14.98 12.49
CA ARG A 77 23.58 -13.51 12.40
C ARG A 77 24.92 -12.92 12.77
N GLU A 78 25.49 -13.31 13.91
CA GLU A 78 26.80 -12.83 14.36
C GLU A 78 27.92 -13.21 13.37
N ASN A 79 27.87 -14.42 12.81
CA ASN A 79 28.81 -14.87 11.78
C ASN A 79 28.64 -14.10 10.45
N LEU A 80 27.42 -13.70 10.09
CA LEU A 80 27.14 -12.88 8.91
C LEU A 80 27.53 -11.42 9.09
N GLN A 81 27.25 -10.85 10.26
CA GLN A 81 27.62 -9.49 10.63
C GLN A 81 29.13 -9.27 10.56
N ARG A 82 29.91 -10.31 10.91
CA ARG A 82 31.37 -10.28 10.80
C ARG A 82 31.92 -10.48 9.37
N ARG A 83 31.14 -11.04 8.42
CA ARG A 83 31.69 -11.47 7.11
C ARG A 83 31.12 -10.78 5.87
N ASN A 84 29.86 -10.36 5.84
CA ASN A 84 29.21 -9.95 4.57
C ASN A 84 28.12 -8.86 4.67
N THR A 85 27.53 -8.56 5.84
CA THR A 85 26.46 -7.55 5.91
C THR A 85 26.98 -6.13 5.73
N SER A 86 28.23 -5.82 6.10
CA SER A 86 28.83 -4.51 5.84
C SER A 86 28.88 -4.19 4.34
N LYS A 87 29.23 -5.18 3.50
CA LYS A 87 29.31 -5.02 2.04
C LYS A 87 27.93 -4.87 1.39
N LEU A 88 26.94 -5.60 1.89
CA LEU A 88 25.54 -5.49 1.43
C LEU A 88 24.92 -4.16 1.83
N GLY A 89 25.13 -3.72 3.08
CA GLY A 89 24.72 -2.41 3.58
C GLY A 89 25.41 -1.27 2.84
N GLU A 90 26.72 -1.35 2.63
CA GLU A 90 27.49 -0.38 1.81
C GLU A 90 26.98 -0.32 0.36
N ALA A 91 26.67 -1.46 -0.26
CA ALA A 91 26.13 -1.51 -1.61
C ALA A 91 24.70 -0.92 -1.69
N ALA A 92 23.85 -1.16 -0.69
CA ALA A 92 22.53 -0.54 -0.59
C ALA A 92 22.61 0.97 -0.34
N LEU A 93 23.47 1.41 0.57
CA LEU A 93 23.69 2.84 0.83
C LEU A 93 24.27 3.57 -0.38
N ARG A 94 25.19 2.92 -1.11
CA ARG A 94 25.70 3.46 -2.38
C ARG A 94 24.60 3.60 -3.41
N LEU A 95 23.71 2.62 -3.54
CA LEU A 95 22.53 2.68 -4.41
C LEU A 95 21.59 3.83 -4.07
N VAL A 96 21.28 4.01 -2.79
CA VAL A 96 20.44 5.10 -2.31
C VAL A 96 21.11 6.45 -2.55
N SER A 97 22.43 6.54 -2.34
CA SER A 97 23.18 7.78 -2.61
C SER A 97 23.18 8.15 -4.09
N LEU A 98 23.28 7.16 -4.99
CA LEU A 98 23.20 7.36 -6.44
C LEU A 98 21.78 7.72 -6.88
N ALA A 99 20.76 7.08 -6.29
CA ALA A 99 19.34 7.41 -6.50
C ALA A 99 19.04 8.89 -6.15
N GLY A 100 19.73 9.44 -5.16
CA GLY A 100 19.57 10.83 -4.70
C GLY A 100 20.22 11.90 -5.59
N ARG A 101 21.07 11.52 -6.56
CA ARG A 101 21.77 12.47 -7.46
C ARG A 101 20.93 12.95 -8.66
N LYS A 102 19.61 12.89 -8.54
CA LYS A 102 18.70 13.35 -9.58
C LYS A 102 18.94 14.84 -9.84
N GLY A 103 19.49 15.18 -11.02
CA GLY A 103 19.82 16.55 -11.42
C GLY A 103 21.29 16.82 -11.76
N GLU A 104 22.18 15.83 -11.70
CA GLU A 104 23.55 15.97 -12.22
C GLU A 104 23.59 16.16 -13.75
N ALA A 105 24.63 16.85 -14.23
CA ALA A 105 24.77 17.32 -15.62
C ALA A 105 24.76 16.22 -16.69
N ASP A 106 24.97 14.95 -16.30
CA ASP A 106 24.81 13.77 -17.16
C ASP A 106 23.92 12.71 -16.47
N PRO A 107 22.60 12.74 -16.72
CA PRO A 107 21.66 11.80 -16.11
C PRO A 107 21.83 10.37 -16.61
N ALA A 108 22.43 10.15 -17.80
CA ALA A 108 22.65 8.82 -18.36
C ALA A 108 23.85 8.13 -17.70
N ALA A 109 24.95 8.85 -17.48
CA ALA A 109 26.11 8.35 -16.74
C ALA A 109 25.73 7.97 -15.30
N SER A 110 24.99 8.83 -14.63
CA SER A 110 24.51 8.63 -13.25
C SER A 110 23.56 7.44 -13.13
N ALA A 111 22.65 7.27 -14.09
CA ALA A 111 21.76 6.11 -14.14
C ALA A 111 22.54 4.82 -14.43
N GLY A 112 23.55 4.86 -15.32
CA GLY A 112 24.44 3.72 -15.59
C GLY A 112 25.22 3.24 -14.35
N GLU A 113 25.73 4.18 -13.55
CA GLU A 113 26.38 3.85 -12.27
C GLU A 113 25.41 3.21 -11.27
N ALA A 114 24.17 3.71 -11.21
CA ALA A 114 23.14 3.16 -10.33
C ALA A 114 22.73 1.74 -10.75
N VAL A 115 22.61 1.47 -12.06
CA VAL A 115 22.35 0.11 -12.60
C VAL A 115 23.48 -0.84 -12.22
N LEU A 116 24.74 -0.40 -12.36
CA LEU A 116 25.91 -1.21 -12.00
C LEU A 116 25.95 -1.49 -10.50
N ALA A 117 25.65 -0.50 -9.65
CA ALA A 117 25.55 -0.68 -8.22
C ALA A 117 24.43 -1.67 -7.84
N ALA A 118 23.30 -1.65 -8.55
CA ALA A 118 22.16 -2.55 -8.33
C ALA A 118 22.51 -3.99 -8.69
N ARG A 119 23.20 -4.19 -9.83
CA ARG A 119 23.75 -5.48 -10.23
C ARG A 119 24.72 -6.04 -9.20
N LEU A 120 25.62 -5.20 -8.68
CA LEU A 120 26.59 -5.62 -7.65
C LEU A 120 25.90 -6.00 -6.34
N PHE A 121 24.92 -5.22 -5.89
CA PHE A 121 24.10 -5.53 -4.71
C PHE A 121 23.40 -6.88 -4.87
N LEU A 122 22.69 -7.10 -5.99
CA LEU A 122 21.96 -8.35 -6.23
C LEU A 122 22.90 -9.56 -6.33
N LYS A 123 24.07 -9.39 -6.94
CA LYS A 123 25.11 -10.43 -6.99
C LYS A 123 25.63 -10.78 -5.60
N GLN A 124 25.78 -9.80 -4.71
CA GLN A 124 26.18 -10.04 -3.32
C GLN A 124 25.07 -10.69 -2.50
N ALA A 125 23.82 -10.22 -2.63
CA ALA A 125 22.64 -10.80 -1.98
C ALA A 125 22.48 -12.29 -2.35
N ARG A 126 22.60 -12.61 -3.64
CA ARG A 126 22.55 -13.99 -4.17
C ARG A 126 23.63 -14.91 -3.62
N ARG A 127 24.79 -14.37 -3.22
CA ARG A 127 25.87 -15.15 -2.57
C ARG A 127 25.64 -15.29 -1.07
N ALA A 128 25.11 -14.26 -0.42
CA ALA A 128 24.86 -14.25 1.02
C ALA A 128 23.66 -15.12 1.42
N ILE A 129 22.59 -15.13 0.61
CA ILE A 129 21.35 -15.87 0.91
C ILE A 129 21.59 -17.38 1.02
N PRO A 130 22.28 -18.08 0.09
CA PRO A 130 22.60 -19.49 0.27
C PRO A 130 23.58 -19.78 1.40
N ALA A 131 24.50 -18.86 1.70
CA ALA A 131 25.43 -19.00 2.82
C ALA A 131 24.67 -18.94 4.17
N LEU A 132 23.67 -18.06 4.29
CA LEU A 132 22.71 -18.01 5.40
C LEU A 132 21.96 -19.34 5.60
N LEU A 133 21.73 -20.09 4.52
CA LEU A 133 20.92 -21.32 4.51
C LEU A 133 21.72 -22.60 4.78
N ARG A 134 23.05 -22.56 4.73
CA ARG A 134 23.89 -23.72 5.06
C ARG A 134 24.12 -23.90 6.56
N GLU A 135 23.74 -22.90 7.36
CA GLU A 135 23.72 -22.95 8.82
C GLU A 135 22.65 -23.96 9.31
N LYS A 136 22.93 -24.66 10.41
CA LYS A 136 22.26 -25.91 10.81
C LYS A 136 20.71 -25.92 10.85
N PRO A 137 19.97 -24.86 11.19
CA PRO A 137 18.51 -24.94 11.29
C PRO A 137 17.76 -25.03 9.95
N PHE A 138 18.42 -24.79 8.80
CA PHE A 138 17.75 -24.80 7.48
C PHE A 138 17.90 -26.10 6.68
N ARG A 139 18.81 -27.01 7.07
CA ARG A 139 19.03 -28.30 6.37
C ARG A 139 17.78 -29.18 6.29
N THR A 140 16.82 -28.99 7.20
CA THR A 140 15.57 -29.75 7.25
C THR A 140 14.55 -29.27 6.22
N ILE A 141 14.67 -28.03 5.71
CA ILE A 141 13.72 -27.42 4.77
C ILE A 141 14.01 -27.84 3.32
N ASP A 142 15.28 -28.06 2.95
CA ASP A 142 15.69 -28.52 1.61
C ASP A 142 15.04 -29.86 1.21
N ARG A 143 14.67 -30.70 2.19
CA ARG A 143 14.04 -32.01 1.93
C ARG A 143 12.57 -31.92 1.51
N TRP A 144 11.91 -30.78 1.74
CA TRP A 144 10.50 -30.52 1.42
C TRP A 144 10.31 -29.61 0.19
N LEU A 145 11.40 -29.14 -0.41
CA LEU A 145 11.43 -28.41 -1.68
C LEU A 145 12.01 -29.34 -2.77
N VAL A 146 11.24 -30.36 -3.13
CA VAL A 146 11.46 -31.22 -4.31
C VAL A 146 11.14 -30.42 -5.58
N PRO A 147 11.79 -30.69 -6.73
CA PRO A 147 12.03 -29.69 -7.76
C PRO A 147 10.79 -29.46 -8.62
N LEU A 148 10.43 -28.20 -8.80
CA LEU A 148 9.51 -27.77 -9.86
C LEU A 148 10.31 -27.77 -11.16
N GLU A 149 10.46 -28.95 -11.79
CA GLU A 149 11.18 -29.11 -13.06
C GLU A 149 10.40 -28.55 -14.26
N ASP A 150 9.09 -28.31 -14.12
CA ASP A 150 8.31 -27.57 -15.11
C ASP A 150 8.31 -26.06 -14.80
N ASN A 151 9.16 -25.34 -15.52
CA ASN A 151 9.34 -23.88 -15.41
C ASN A 151 8.02 -23.09 -15.59
N THR A 152 7.01 -23.67 -16.24
CA THR A 152 5.69 -23.07 -16.46
C THR A 152 4.84 -23.01 -15.19
N ALA A 153 4.80 -24.09 -14.39
CA ALA A 153 4.04 -24.12 -13.14
C ALA A 153 4.68 -23.21 -12.07
N LEU A 154 6.02 -23.17 -12.03
CA LEU A 154 6.77 -22.27 -11.16
C LEU A 154 6.58 -20.80 -11.56
N ALA A 155 6.64 -20.47 -12.85
CA ALA A 155 6.38 -19.11 -13.32
C ALA A 155 4.94 -18.65 -13.04
N ALA A 156 3.94 -19.52 -13.25
CA ALA A 156 2.54 -19.22 -12.95
C ALA A 156 2.30 -19.01 -11.43
N PHE A 157 2.92 -19.84 -10.59
CA PHE A 157 2.85 -19.70 -9.13
C PHE A 157 3.55 -18.44 -8.62
N ILE A 158 4.68 -18.06 -9.24
CA ILE A 158 5.42 -16.83 -8.93
C ILE A 158 4.66 -15.58 -9.41
N LEU A 159 4.05 -15.60 -10.60
CA LEU A 159 3.18 -14.52 -11.07
C LEU A 159 1.95 -14.34 -10.17
N ALA A 160 1.35 -15.43 -9.70
CA ALA A 160 0.25 -15.39 -8.73
C ALA A 160 0.69 -14.84 -7.36
N LEU A 161 1.90 -15.16 -6.91
CA LEU A 161 2.47 -14.61 -5.66
C LEU A 161 2.91 -13.16 -5.79
N ALA A 162 3.51 -12.76 -6.92
CA ALA A 162 3.88 -11.37 -7.20
C ALA A 162 2.62 -10.49 -7.32
N ALA A 163 1.55 -11.00 -7.93
CA ALA A 163 0.24 -10.37 -7.94
C ALA A 163 -0.36 -10.29 -6.51
N GLY A 164 -0.26 -11.34 -5.70
CA GLY A 164 -0.75 -11.34 -4.31
C GLY A 164 0.01 -10.37 -3.38
N VAL A 165 1.29 -10.14 -3.63
CA VAL A 165 2.16 -9.24 -2.85
C VAL A 165 2.03 -7.79 -3.28
N ALA A 166 1.93 -7.50 -4.58
CA ALA A 166 1.70 -6.15 -5.08
C ALA A 166 0.40 -5.56 -4.50
N VAL A 167 -0.62 -6.41 -4.29
CA VAL A 167 -1.89 -6.04 -3.64
C VAL A 167 -1.71 -5.66 -2.16
N SER A 168 -0.72 -6.22 -1.46
CA SER A 168 -0.54 -6.00 -0.01
C SER A 168 0.32 -4.78 0.36
N PHE A 169 1.13 -4.27 -0.58
CA PHE A 169 2.06 -3.16 -0.34
C PHE A 169 1.74 -1.90 -1.16
N TRP A 170 0.69 -1.91 -1.97
CA TRP A 170 0.22 -0.75 -2.75
C TRP A 170 -0.03 0.53 -1.93
N PRO A 171 -0.61 0.49 -0.70
CA PRO A 171 -0.95 1.73 0.01
C PRO A 171 0.24 2.49 0.62
N VAL A 172 1.45 1.92 0.62
CA VAL A 172 2.65 2.59 1.19
C VAL A 172 3.42 3.41 0.15
N ILE A 173 3.26 3.09 -1.14
CA ILE A 173 4.08 3.67 -2.23
C ILE A 173 3.33 4.77 -3.00
N PHE A 174 1.99 4.72 -3.03
CA PHE A 174 1.18 5.75 -3.65
C PHE A 174 0.34 6.42 -2.56
N PRO A 175 0.53 7.72 -2.27
CA PRO A 175 -0.37 8.42 -1.36
C PRO A 175 -1.80 8.23 -1.88
N GLN A 176 -2.68 7.70 -1.03
CA GLN A 176 -4.09 7.53 -1.40
C GLN A 176 -4.62 8.90 -1.83
N THR A 177 -5.20 8.94 -3.02
CA THR A 177 -5.87 10.15 -3.50
C THR A 177 -7.10 10.42 -2.61
N ASN A 178 -7.54 11.69 -2.54
CA ASN A 178 -8.76 12.03 -1.81
C ASN A 178 -9.95 11.18 -2.29
N PHE A 179 -10.08 10.97 -3.60
CA PHE A 179 -11.05 10.06 -4.18
C PHE A 179 -11.00 8.64 -3.59
N GLU A 180 -9.82 8.01 -3.54
CA GLU A 180 -9.68 6.65 -3.01
C GLU A 180 -10.08 6.58 -1.53
N LYS A 181 -9.66 7.59 -0.75
CA LYS A 181 -10.04 7.68 0.66
C LYS A 181 -11.55 7.84 0.84
N ARG A 182 -12.19 8.72 0.06
CA ARG A 182 -13.66 8.91 0.06
C ARG A 182 -14.39 7.63 -0.32
N LEU A 183 -13.89 6.91 -1.32
CA LEU A 183 -14.48 5.65 -1.75
C LEU A 183 -14.42 4.58 -0.65
N ASP A 184 -13.30 4.49 0.08
CA ASP A 184 -13.18 3.59 1.22
C ASP A 184 -14.07 4.00 2.40
N ASP A 185 -14.19 5.31 2.65
CA ASP A 185 -15.10 5.86 3.66
C ASP A 185 -16.57 5.56 3.33
N PHE A 186 -16.99 5.77 2.08
CA PHE A 186 -18.35 5.42 1.63
C PHE A 186 -18.65 3.94 1.81
N ARG A 187 -17.71 3.06 1.47
CA ARG A 187 -17.86 1.61 1.70
C ARG A 187 -17.98 1.29 3.19
N GLY A 188 -17.19 1.97 4.03
CA GLY A 188 -17.24 1.88 5.48
C GLY A 188 -18.62 2.26 6.01
N ILE A 189 -19.07 3.48 5.71
CA ILE A 189 -20.37 4.01 6.16
C ILE A 189 -21.52 3.15 5.62
N LYS A 190 -21.48 2.72 4.36
CA LYS A 190 -22.49 1.81 3.79
C LYS A 190 -22.68 0.56 4.66
N ARG A 191 -21.59 -0.11 5.02
CA ARG A 191 -21.67 -1.33 5.86
C ARG A 191 -22.30 -1.04 7.23
N LEU A 192 -22.05 0.14 7.80
CA LEU A 192 -22.67 0.56 9.06
C LEU A 192 -24.17 0.83 8.88
N LEU A 193 -24.57 1.51 7.80
CA LEU A 193 -25.95 1.78 7.46
C LEU A 193 -26.76 0.49 7.22
N GLU A 194 -26.20 -0.47 6.48
CA GLU A 194 -26.86 -1.77 6.25
C GLU A 194 -27.04 -2.55 7.57
N ARG A 195 -26.05 -2.50 8.47
CA ARG A 195 -26.15 -3.14 9.78
C ARG A 195 -27.19 -2.45 10.67
N TYR A 196 -27.20 -1.12 10.71
CA TYR A 196 -28.23 -0.35 11.41
C TYR A 196 -29.62 -0.72 10.90
N ARG A 197 -29.80 -0.77 9.58
CA ARG A 197 -31.09 -1.12 8.96
C ARG A 197 -31.52 -2.54 9.30
N HIS A 198 -30.59 -3.49 9.32
CA HIS A 198 -30.88 -4.87 9.72
C HIS A 198 -31.46 -4.93 11.14
N ASP A 199 -30.88 -4.16 12.08
CA ASP A 199 -31.29 -4.22 13.49
C ASP A 199 -32.52 -3.36 13.81
N ASN A 200 -32.75 -2.27 13.06
CA ASN A 200 -33.79 -1.27 13.36
C ASN A 200 -34.94 -1.26 12.35
N GLY A 201 -34.87 -2.07 11.29
CA GLY A 201 -35.89 -2.15 10.23
C GLY A 201 -35.84 -1.02 9.19
N GLY A 202 -35.00 0.00 9.38
CA GLY A 202 -34.83 1.14 8.48
C GLY A 202 -33.49 1.85 8.67
N TYR A 203 -33.11 2.70 7.72
CA TYR A 203 -31.93 3.55 7.85
C TYR A 203 -32.16 4.70 8.86
N PRO A 204 -31.10 5.32 9.41
CA PRO A 204 -31.26 6.49 10.28
C PRO A 204 -31.97 7.65 9.56
N VAL A 205 -33.18 8.01 9.99
CA VAL A 205 -33.97 9.08 9.35
C VAL A 205 -33.35 10.45 9.62
N THR A 206 -33.36 11.30 8.60
CA THR A 206 -32.97 12.70 8.67
C THR A 206 -33.96 13.54 7.87
N ASN A 207 -34.27 14.76 8.32
CA ASN A 207 -35.21 15.63 7.61
C ASN A 207 -34.58 16.38 6.44
N GLU A 208 -33.24 16.39 6.37
CA GLU A 208 -32.44 17.13 5.40
C GLU A 208 -31.03 16.52 5.30
N PHE A 209 -30.21 17.04 4.39
CA PHE A 209 -28.80 16.67 4.32
C PHE A 209 -28.04 17.18 5.54
N ILE A 210 -27.50 16.25 6.32
CA ILE A 210 -26.66 16.53 7.49
C ILE A 210 -25.23 16.03 7.28
N GLY A 211 -24.28 16.69 7.92
CA GLY A 211 -22.86 16.41 7.81
C GLY A 211 -22.12 16.96 9.03
N LEU A 212 -20.80 16.73 9.09
CA LEU A 212 -19.99 17.13 10.23
C LEU A 212 -20.09 18.63 10.55
N TYR A 213 -20.13 19.47 9.50
CA TYR A 213 -20.26 20.93 9.59
C TYR A 213 -21.42 21.47 8.75
N ALA A 214 -22.56 20.77 8.68
CA ALA A 214 -23.67 21.19 7.80
C ALA A 214 -24.21 22.59 8.13
N ASN A 215 -24.51 23.38 7.08
CA ASN A 215 -25.07 24.72 7.22
C ASN A 215 -26.38 24.70 8.04
N GLY A 216 -26.45 25.53 9.08
CA GLY A 216 -27.63 25.63 9.93
C GLY A 216 -27.73 24.55 11.03
N HIS A 217 -26.76 23.64 11.11
CA HIS A 217 -26.71 22.59 12.14
C HIS A 217 -25.51 22.76 13.06
N THR A 218 -25.65 22.29 14.30
CA THR A 218 -24.50 22.23 15.21
C THR A 218 -23.56 21.12 14.73
N ALA A 219 -22.29 21.47 14.54
CA ALA A 219 -21.28 20.49 14.12
C ALA A 219 -21.24 19.31 15.08
N SER A 220 -21.30 18.08 14.56
CA SER A 220 -21.36 16.88 15.38
C SER A 220 -20.51 15.76 14.79
N PRO A 221 -19.57 15.16 15.55
CA PRO A 221 -18.82 13.99 15.11
C PRO A 221 -19.72 12.75 14.91
N ALA A 222 -20.94 12.77 15.46
CA ALA A 222 -21.98 11.77 15.29
C ALA A 222 -23.05 12.25 14.29
N TRP A 223 -22.62 12.80 13.15
CA TRP A 223 -23.48 13.41 12.13
C TRP A 223 -24.40 12.43 11.39
N ILE A 224 -24.31 11.12 11.62
CA ILE A 224 -25.36 10.16 11.25
C ILE A 224 -25.97 9.59 12.54
N PRO A 225 -27.27 9.85 12.80
CA PRO A 225 -27.94 9.43 14.03
C PRO A 225 -27.82 7.92 14.28
N GLY A 226 -27.59 7.54 15.54
CA GLY A 226 -27.59 6.15 15.97
C GLY A 226 -26.39 5.30 15.55
N LEU A 227 -25.53 5.75 14.62
CA LEU A 227 -24.32 5.00 14.25
C LEU A 227 -23.22 5.07 15.31
N VAL A 228 -23.06 6.23 15.97
CA VAL A 228 -22.09 6.43 17.06
C VAL A 228 -22.85 6.52 18.39
N PRO A 229 -22.39 5.83 19.45
CA PRO A 229 -21.26 4.90 19.51
C PRO A 229 -21.62 3.44 19.16
N SER A 230 -22.89 3.14 18.88
CA SER A 230 -23.41 1.77 18.85
C SER A 230 -22.81 0.87 17.76
N TYR A 231 -22.50 1.43 16.59
CA TYR A 231 -21.99 0.68 15.43
C TYR A 231 -20.54 1.02 15.09
N THR A 232 -20.06 2.20 15.49
CA THR A 232 -18.67 2.63 15.34
C THR A 232 -18.29 3.64 16.42
N ARG A 233 -17.00 3.76 16.72
CA ARG A 233 -16.47 4.76 17.66
C ARG A 233 -16.52 6.19 17.11
N ALA A 234 -16.37 6.33 15.80
CA ALA A 234 -16.39 7.61 15.10
C ALA A 234 -16.77 7.41 13.62
N LEU A 235 -17.33 8.46 13.02
CA LEU A 235 -17.54 8.54 11.57
C LEU A 235 -16.32 9.19 10.91
N PRO A 236 -15.97 8.80 9.66
CA PRO A 236 -14.87 9.43 8.96
C PRO A 236 -15.20 10.88 8.59
N ARG A 237 -14.15 11.68 8.42
CA ARG A 237 -14.19 13.05 7.90
C ARG A 237 -13.70 13.06 6.46
N ASP A 238 -14.17 14.00 5.64
CA ASP A 238 -13.67 14.20 4.28
C ASP A 238 -12.14 14.42 4.30
N PRO A 239 -11.37 13.80 3.38
CA PRO A 239 -9.91 13.88 3.37
C PRO A 239 -9.34 15.28 3.17
N ARG A 240 -10.14 16.27 2.73
CA ARG A 240 -9.72 17.68 2.72
C ARG A 240 -9.42 18.23 4.11
N GLN A 241 -10.05 17.66 5.15
CA GLN A 241 -9.89 18.06 6.56
C GLN A 241 -10.13 19.55 6.85
N ASP A 242 -10.97 20.21 6.05
CA ASP A 242 -11.40 21.59 6.30
C ASP A 242 -12.76 21.63 7.02
N ASP A 243 -13.06 22.77 7.64
CA ASP A 243 -14.30 23.03 8.38
C ASP A 243 -15.37 23.70 7.48
N ASP A 244 -15.14 23.78 6.16
CA ASP A 244 -16.10 24.42 5.25
C ASP A 244 -17.35 23.53 5.14
N PRO A 245 -18.55 24.03 5.49
CA PRO A 245 -19.81 23.29 5.36
C PRO A 245 -20.06 22.71 3.97
N ALA A 246 -19.48 23.32 2.94
CA ALA A 246 -19.62 22.93 1.57
C ALA A 246 -18.70 21.75 1.19
N HIS A 247 -17.66 21.46 1.97
CA HIS A 247 -16.62 20.47 1.70
C HIS A 247 -16.71 19.23 2.61
N GLN A 248 -17.92 18.75 2.87
CA GLN A 248 -18.16 17.66 3.82
C GLN A 248 -18.78 16.42 3.15
N TYR A 249 -18.77 15.33 3.91
CA TYR A 249 -19.74 14.26 3.69
C TYR A 249 -21.12 14.71 4.12
N LEU A 250 -22.12 14.47 3.27
CA LEU A 250 -23.53 14.77 3.55
C LEU A 250 -24.35 13.50 3.44
N TYR A 251 -25.23 13.28 4.42
CA TYR A 251 -26.15 12.15 4.50
C TYR A 251 -27.59 12.65 4.60
N ASN A 252 -28.49 12.00 3.85
CA ASN A 252 -29.92 12.17 3.98
C ASN A 252 -30.64 10.82 3.88
N SER A 253 -31.74 10.62 4.60
CA SER A 253 -32.56 9.40 4.56
C SER A 253 -33.99 9.61 5.05
N ASP A 254 -34.94 8.95 4.37
CA ASP A 254 -36.35 8.85 4.79
C ASP A 254 -36.64 7.57 5.61
N GLY A 255 -35.58 6.84 6.00
CA GLY A 255 -35.67 5.56 6.70
C GLY A 255 -35.80 4.34 5.80
N LYS A 256 -36.22 4.49 4.55
CA LYS A 256 -36.29 3.41 3.56
C LYS A 256 -35.14 3.48 2.57
N ASP A 257 -34.82 4.67 2.12
CA ASP A 257 -33.81 5.02 1.13
C ASP A 257 -32.81 6.01 1.77
N TYR A 258 -31.59 6.09 1.24
CA TYR A 258 -30.57 7.05 1.72
C TYR A 258 -29.69 7.54 0.59
N LYS A 259 -29.12 8.74 0.79
CA LYS A 259 -28.05 9.31 -0.04
C LYS A 259 -26.90 9.75 0.84
N LEU A 260 -25.69 9.33 0.46
CA LEU A 260 -24.43 9.72 1.08
C LEU A 260 -23.49 10.24 0.00
N ILE A 261 -23.08 11.50 0.11
CA ILE A 261 -22.24 12.16 -0.90
C ILE A 261 -21.05 12.87 -0.26
N ALA A 262 -19.99 13.07 -1.04
CA ALA A 262 -18.99 14.10 -0.79
C ALA A 262 -19.35 15.33 -1.63
N HIS A 263 -19.44 16.49 -0.99
CA HIS A 263 -19.93 17.72 -1.61
C HIS A 263 -18.77 18.66 -2.03
N ASN A 264 -18.97 19.38 -3.14
CA ASN A 264 -18.04 20.31 -3.78
C ASN A 264 -16.60 19.77 -3.89
N VAL A 265 -16.47 18.54 -4.36
CA VAL A 265 -15.19 17.83 -4.50
C VAL A 265 -14.34 18.36 -5.66
N GLU A 266 -13.03 18.42 -5.42
CA GLU A 266 -12.02 18.94 -6.36
C GLU A 266 -11.68 17.96 -7.50
N ASP A 267 -11.97 16.68 -7.32
CA ASP A 267 -11.55 15.58 -8.20
C ASP A 267 -12.69 15.06 -9.10
N CYS A 268 -13.81 15.78 -9.19
CA CYS A 268 -15.00 15.27 -9.88
C CYS A 268 -14.76 14.88 -11.34
N GLU A 269 -14.06 15.70 -12.14
CA GLU A 269 -13.87 15.41 -13.56
C GLU A 269 -13.14 14.07 -13.79
N ALA A 270 -12.17 13.76 -12.93
CA ALA A 270 -11.48 12.48 -12.95
C ALA A 270 -12.42 11.32 -12.56
N VAL A 271 -13.27 11.53 -11.56
CA VAL A 271 -14.28 10.54 -11.13
C VAL A 271 -15.34 10.33 -12.20
N LYS A 272 -15.82 11.39 -12.86
CA LYS A 272 -16.82 11.32 -13.93
C LYS A 272 -16.31 10.48 -15.11
N LYS A 273 -15.03 10.62 -15.45
CA LYS A 273 -14.38 9.84 -16.51
C LYS A 273 -14.20 8.36 -16.13
N THR A 274 -13.82 8.07 -14.88
CA THR A 274 -13.41 6.72 -14.46
C THR A 274 -14.51 5.91 -13.79
N ARG A 275 -15.49 6.59 -13.17
CA ARG A 275 -16.55 6.04 -12.31
C ARG A 275 -17.84 6.88 -12.43
N PRO A 276 -18.40 7.04 -13.64
CA PRO A 276 -19.58 7.88 -13.87
C PRO A 276 -20.80 7.50 -13.00
N GLN A 277 -20.89 6.25 -12.56
CA GLN A 277 -21.97 5.76 -11.70
C GLN A 277 -21.98 6.37 -10.28
N LEU A 278 -20.86 6.96 -9.84
CA LEU A 278 -20.77 7.63 -8.54
C LEU A 278 -21.23 9.10 -8.61
N ILE A 279 -21.28 9.69 -9.80
CA ILE A 279 -21.66 11.09 -9.98
C ILE A 279 -23.11 11.29 -9.58
N ASP A 280 -23.34 12.24 -8.68
CA ASP A 280 -24.68 12.59 -8.24
C ASP A 280 -25.46 13.18 -9.42
N PRO A 281 -26.54 12.52 -9.89
CA PRO A 281 -27.27 12.99 -11.06
C PRO A 281 -27.99 14.33 -10.86
N VAL A 282 -28.22 14.77 -9.62
CA VAL A 282 -28.86 16.05 -9.30
C VAL A 282 -27.84 17.18 -9.27
N ARG A 283 -26.62 16.89 -8.80
CA ARG A 283 -25.57 17.89 -8.55
C ARG A 283 -24.47 17.88 -9.61
N ASP A 284 -24.51 16.93 -10.55
CA ASP A 284 -23.46 16.65 -11.54
C ASP A 284 -22.08 16.75 -10.89
N CYS A 285 -21.17 17.57 -11.42
CA CYS A 285 -19.81 17.64 -10.89
C CYS A 285 -19.61 18.41 -9.58
N ARG A 286 -20.69 18.74 -8.88
CA ARG A 286 -20.63 19.27 -7.51
C ARG A 286 -20.65 18.18 -6.45
N ALA A 287 -20.98 16.93 -6.78
CA ALA A 287 -20.96 15.85 -5.80
C ALA A 287 -20.84 14.47 -6.44
N TYR A 288 -20.28 13.53 -5.68
CA TYR A 288 -20.39 12.10 -5.96
C TYR A 288 -20.55 11.32 -4.67
N GLY A 289 -21.04 10.09 -4.77
CA GLY A 289 -21.29 9.27 -3.60
C GLY A 289 -21.97 7.95 -3.88
N ILE A 290 -22.72 7.49 -2.89
CA ILE A 290 -23.50 6.26 -2.93
C ILE A 290 -24.91 6.52 -2.40
N TRP A 291 -25.89 5.85 -2.97
CA TRP A 291 -27.29 6.00 -2.59
C TRP A 291 -28.09 4.74 -2.92
N SER A 292 -29.24 4.59 -2.27
CA SER A 292 -30.25 3.60 -2.66
C SER A 292 -31.06 4.11 -3.86
N SER A 293 -31.78 3.21 -4.55
CA SER A 293 -32.49 3.56 -5.79
C SER A 293 -33.51 4.68 -5.62
N GLY A 294 -34.28 4.70 -4.52
CA GLY A 294 -35.29 5.74 -4.28
C GLY A 294 -34.69 7.11 -3.96
N ALA A 295 -33.45 7.15 -3.50
CA ALA A 295 -32.76 8.38 -3.15
C ALA A 295 -31.99 9.04 -4.31
N ARG A 296 -31.99 8.44 -5.51
CA ARG A 296 -31.21 8.93 -6.65
C ARG A 296 -31.47 10.42 -6.97
N GLY A 297 -32.71 10.86 -6.87
CA GLY A 297 -33.16 12.22 -7.23
C GLY A 297 -33.13 13.27 -6.12
N TRP A 298 -32.55 12.98 -4.94
CA TRP A 298 -32.43 13.93 -3.83
C TRP A 298 -31.23 14.88 -3.95
#